data_AF-J0XE79-F1
#
_entry.id   AF-J0XE79-F1
#
_cell.length_a   1.000
_cell.length_b   1.000
_cell.length_c   1.000
_cell.angle_alpha   90.00
_cell.angle_beta   90.00
_cell.angle_gamma   90.00
#
_symmetry.space_group_name_H-M   'P 1'
#
loop_
_entity.id
_entity.type
_entity.pdbx_description
1 polymer ?
#
loop_
_entity_poly.entity_id
_entity_poly.type
_entity_poly.pdbx_seq_one_letter_code
_entity_poly.pdbx_strand_id
1 'polypeptide(L)'
;VERTVHLGLFGFSTYRMWQDLDTDWRTITSNPLVGHLLEAPRSAPVFRDPADSADPAGGAEGESTWDADEVVENLPLVADSDQARVVADAAAGRSLVVEGPPGTGKSQTVANLIFRALAQGRTIMFVAEKTSALDVVARRLRDDVGIGDLLLNLHDNGMKPAEVCEALRHALELQAPDAGAEVDELRGRLARLRGRLGEYREGLHDPRDGASYYRARGELIEERDTEGDGSNGSDGLERARA
;
A
#
# COMPACT_ATOMS: atom_id res chain seq x y z
N VAL A 1 -16.20 -42.11 33.40
CA VAL A 1 -16.36 -41.28 32.18
C VAL A 1 -17.78 -41.47 31.70
N GLU A 2 -18.66 -40.51 31.97
CA GLU A 2 -20.02 -40.55 31.42
C GLU A 2 -19.96 -40.28 29.93
N ARG A 3 -20.68 -41.10 29.16
CA ARG A 3 -20.77 -40.94 27.71
C ARG A 3 -21.76 -39.82 27.41
N THR A 4 -21.25 -38.68 26.97
CA THR A 4 -22.06 -37.57 26.45
C THR A 4 -22.02 -37.55 24.94
N VAL A 5 -23.16 -37.22 24.32
CA VAL A 5 -23.30 -36.97 22.88
C VAL A 5 -23.90 -35.59 22.71
N HIS A 6 -23.25 -34.76 21.89
CA HIS A 6 -23.73 -33.42 21.55
C HIS A 6 -24.18 -33.44 20.08
N LEU A 7 -25.43 -33.04 19.84
CA LEU A 7 -25.99 -32.90 18.50
C LEU A 7 -26.19 -31.40 18.23
N GLY A 8 -25.60 -30.91 17.15
CA GLY A 8 -25.72 -29.52 16.70
C GLY A 8 -26.11 -29.47 15.23
N LEU A 9 -26.98 -28.51 14.88
CA LEU A 9 -27.28 -28.18 13.49
C LEU A 9 -26.20 -27.21 13.01
N PHE A 10 -25.23 -27.73 12.28
CA PHE A 10 -24.19 -26.91 11.64
C PHE A 10 -24.63 -26.57 10.22
N GLY A 11 -24.44 -25.31 9.81
CA GLY A 11 -24.47 -24.99 8.39
C GLY A 11 -23.42 -25.82 7.66
N PHE A 12 -23.76 -26.38 6.50
CA PHE A 12 -22.84 -27.25 5.72
C PHE A 12 -21.52 -26.53 5.38
N SER A 13 -21.56 -25.20 5.24
CA SER A 13 -20.39 -24.34 5.04
C SER A 13 -19.46 -24.32 6.26
N THR A 14 -20.01 -24.24 7.48
CA THR A 14 -19.23 -24.28 8.73
C THR A 14 -18.58 -25.64 8.93
N TYR A 15 -19.26 -26.73 8.55
CA TYR A 15 -18.67 -28.07 8.61
C TYR A 15 -17.47 -28.22 7.68
N ARG A 16 -17.56 -27.73 6.43
CA ARG A 16 -16.42 -27.76 5.50
C ARG A 16 -15.24 -26.91 5.99
N MET A 17 -15.53 -25.71 6.47
CA MET A 17 -14.50 -24.86 7.07
C MET A 17 -13.81 -25.54 8.25
N TRP A 18 -14.59 -26.21 9.12
CA TRP A 18 -14.03 -26.99 10.23
C TRP A 18 -13.16 -28.14 9.73
N GLN A 19 -13.60 -28.87 8.70
CA GLN A 19 -12.84 -29.97 8.11
C GLN A 19 -11.52 -29.47 7.48
N ASP A 20 -11.55 -28.34 6.77
CA ASP A 20 -10.36 -27.72 6.19
C ASP A 20 -9.38 -27.30 7.30
N LEU A 21 -9.89 -26.70 8.38
CA LEU A 21 -9.08 -26.36 9.55
C LEU A 21 -8.48 -27.60 10.21
N ASP A 22 -9.27 -28.65 10.45
CA ASP A 22 -8.78 -29.89 11.08
C ASP A 22 -7.72 -30.59 10.22
N THR A 23 -7.90 -30.57 8.90
CA THR A 23 -6.99 -31.22 7.94
C THR A 23 -5.70 -30.43 7.75
N ASP A 24 -5.81 -29.11 7.54
CA ASP A 24 -4.72 -28.28 7.05
C ASP A 24 -4.15 -27.29 8.08
N TRP A 25 -4.52 -27.40 9.37
CA TRP A 25 -4.05 -26.45 10.39
C TRP A 25 -2.53 -26.27 10.43
N ARG A 26 -1.73 -27.32 10.13
CA ARG A 26 -0.27 -27.22 10.08
C ARG A 26 0.22 -26.31 8.95
N THR A 27 -0.42 -26.38 7.80
CA THR A 27 -0.13 -25.51 6.66
C THR A 27 -0.53 -24.07 6.99
N ILE A 28 -1.71 -23.89 7.59
CA ILE A 28 -2.22 -22.57 8.00
C ILE A 28 -1.28 -21.91 9.03
N THR A 29 -0.84 -22.68 10.02
CA THR A 29 0.07 -22.20 11.08
C THR A 29 1.53 -22.06 10.64
N SER A 30 1.90 -22.58 9.46
CA SER A 30 3.22 -22.33 8.87
C SER A 30 3.39 -20.87 8.44
N ASN A 31 2.29 -20.14 8.21
CA ASN A 31 2.34 -18.70 8.00
C ASN A 31 2.74 -18.00 9.32
N PRO A 32 3.84 -17.22 9.35
CA PRO A 32 4.37 -16.61 10.56
C PRO A 32 3.37 -15.71 11.29
N LEU A 33 2.57 -14.91 10.55
CA LEU A 33 1.55 -14.05 11.13
C LEU A 33 0.40 -14.86 11.72
N VAL A 34 -0.08 -15.87 11.00
CA VAL A 34 -1.19 -16.72 11.47
C VAL A 34 -0.78 -17.54 12.68
N GLY A 35 0.42 -18.13 12.68
CA GLY A 35 0.99 -18.82 13.83
C GLY A 35 1.09 -17.90 15.05
N HIS A 36 1.60 -16.68 14.85
CA HIS A 36 1.66 -15.68 15.93
C HIS A 36 0.28 -15.32 16.48
N LEU A 37 -0.72 -15.07 15.63
CA LEU A 37 -2.09 -14.73 16.09
C LEU A 37 -2.75 -15.87 16.88
N LEU A 38 -2.48 -17.13 16.52
CA LEU A 38 -3.00 -18.30 17.25
C LEU A 38 -2.28 -18.55 18.57
N GLU A 39 -1.01 -18.18 18.66
CA GLU A 39 -0.17 -18.33 19.85
C GLU A 39 -0.13 -17.08 20.74
N ALA A 40 -0.70 -15.95 20.29
CA ALA A 40 -0.52 -14.59 20.83
C ALA A 40 -0.70 -14.43 22.35
N PRO A 41 -1.51 -15.22 23.08
CA PRO A 41 -1.54 -15.12 24.54
C PRO A 41 -0.36 -15.79 25.25
N ARG A 42 0.47 -16.61 24.58
CA ARG A 42 1.38 -17.58 25.22
C ARG A 42 2.88 -17.30 25.02
N SER A 43 3.29 -16.64 23.95
CA SER A 43 4.69 -16.71 23.49
C SER A 43 5.40 -15.35 23.37
N ALA A 44 4.76 -14.32 22.78
CA ALA A 44 5.34 -12.99 22.59
C ALA A 44 4.25 -11.96 22.27
N PRO A 45 4.26 -10.75 22.88
CA PRO A 45 3.25 -9.72 22.65
C PRO A 45 3.46 -8.92 21.35
N VAL A 46 4.62 -9.05 20.70
CA VAL A 46 4.97 -8.30 19.49
C VAL A 46 5.30 -9.27 18.38
N PHE A 47 4.63 -9.12 17.24
CA PHE A 47 4.95 -9.84 16.01
C PHE A 47 6.27 -9.31 15.42
N ARG A 48 7.18 -10.20 15.05
CA ARG A 48 8.38 -9.86 14.26
C ARG A 48 8.19 -10.44 12.87
N ASP A 49 8.25 -9.59 11.86
CA ASP A 49 8.08 -10.05 10.49
C ASP A 49 9.38 -10.72 10.02
N PRO A 50 9.34 -11.93 9.43
CA PRO A 50 10.53 -12.53 8.82
C PRO A 50 11.19 -11.63 7.77
N ALA A 51 10.41 -10.80 7.08
CA ALA A 51 10.93 -9.85 6.10
C ALA A 51 11.88 -8.81 6.74
N ASP A 52 11.76 -8.53 8.05
CA ASP A 52 12.65 -7.62 8.77
C ASP A 52 14.07 -8.21 8.94
N SER A 53 14.20 -9.54 8.87
CA SER A 53 15.48 -10.25 9.04
C SER A 53 16.21 -10.55 7.73
N ALA A 54 15.51 -10.46 6.59
CA ALA A 54 16.07 -10.63 5.25
C ALA A 54 16.76 -9.36 4.73
N ASP A 55 16.58 -8.23 5.42
CA ASP A 55 17.29 -6.99 5.14
C ASP A 55 18.63 -6.98 5.92
N PRO A 56 19.80 -7.08 5.26
CA PRO A 56 21.10 -7.04 5.93
C PRO A 56 21.39 -5.68 6.57
N ALA A 57 20.60 -4.64 6.23
CA ALA A 57 20.68 -3.30 6.83
C ALA A 57 19.89 -3.19 8.14
N GLY A 58 19.93 -4.26 8.95
CA GLY A 58 19.24 -4.33 10.24
C GLY A 58 19.53 -3.12 11.14
N GLY A 59 18.47 -2.41 11.50
CA GLY A 59 18.53 -1.32 12.46
C GLY A 59 17.20 -0.58 12.55
N ALA A 60 16.78 -0.30 13.77
CA ALA A 60 15.66 0.59 14.07
C ALA A 60 15.67 1.85 13.18
N GLU A 61 14.49 2.27 12.69
CA GLU A 61 14.28 3.58 12.06
C GLU A 61 15.13 3.87 10.79
N GLY A 62 15.64 2.83 10.12
CA GLY A 62 16.28 2.98 8.82
C GLY A 62 15.26 3.24 7.72
N GLU A 63 15.35 4.41 7.07
CA GLU A 63 14.66 4.72 5.82
C GLU A 63 14.78 3.53 4.87
N SER A 64 13.65 2.89 4.60
CA SER A 64 13.56 1.86 3.60
C SER A 64 14.06 2.46 2.28
N THR A 65 15.13 1.90 1.72
CA THR A 65 15.85 2.36 0.52
C THR A 65 15.06 2.10 -0.77
N TRP A 66 13.74 2.13 -0.72
CA TRP A 66 12.93 2.08 -1.93
C TRP A 66 12.84 3.46 -2.55
N ASP A 67 12.99 3.50 -3.86
CA ASP A 67 12.78 4.71 -4.63
C ASP A 67 11.28 4.97 -4.75
N ALA A 68 10.77 5.91 -3.95
CA ALA A 68 9.34 6.29 -3.92
C ALA A 68 8.82 6.61 -5.31
N ASP A 69 9.67 7.23 -6.09
CA ASP A 69 9.41 7.63 -7.44
C ASP A 69 9.24 6.42 -8.37
N GLU A 70 10.16 5.46 -8.33
CA GLU A 70 10.05 4.19 -9.07
C GLU A 70 8.78 3.43 -8.66
N VAL A 71 8.41 3.46 -7.38
CA VAL A 71 7.18 2.81 -6.91
C VAL A 71 5.98 3.47 -7.58
N VAL A 72 5.82 4.79 -7.43
CA VAL A 72 4.68 5.57 -7.93
C VAL A 72 4.52 5.46 -9.45
N GLU A 73 5.61 5.47 -10.20
CA GLU A 73 5.59 5.31 -11.67
C GLU A 73 4.96 4.01 -12.15
N ASN A 74 5.05 2.98 -11.32
CA ASN A 74 4.56 1.65 -11.62
C ASN A 74 3.20 1.38 -10.96
N LEU A 75 2.51 2.43 -10.50
CA LEU A 75 1.14 2.34 -9.98
C LEU A 75 0.14 2.91 -11.00
N PRO A 76 -1.03 2.27 -11.14
CA PRO A 76 -2.06 2.73 -12.06
C PRO A 76 -2.83 3.94 -11.52
N LEU A 77 -2.87 4.12 -10.19
CA LEU A 77 -3.55 5.22 -9.53
C LEU A 77 -2.51 6.09 -8.81
N VAL A 78 -2.77 7.40 -8.78
CA VAL A 78 -1.93 8.38 -8.06
C VAL A 78 -1.70 7.92 -6.62
N ALA A 79 -0.51 8.10 -6.09
CA ALA A 79 -0.19 7.80 -4.70
C ALA A 79 0.67 8.91 -4.13
N ASP A 80 0.38 9.32 -2.90
CA ASP A 80 1.32 10.11 -2.11
C ASP A 80 2.46 9.21 -1.58
N SER A 81 3.44 9.81 -0.91
CA SER A 81 4.61 9.10 -0.37
C SER A 81 4.25 8.01 0.64
N ASP A 82 3.21 8.23 1.45
CA ASP A 82 2.81 7.29 2.50
C ASP A 82 2.08 6.08 1.89
N GLN A 83 1.23 6.33 0.90
CA GLN A 83 0.58 5.27 0.12
C GLN A 83 1.59 4.48 -0.70
N ALA A 84 2.58 5.15 -1.31
CA ALA A 84 3.67 4.50 -2.03
C ALA A 84 4.50 3.61 -1.10
N ARG A 85 4.80 4.08 0.11
CA ARG A 85 5.47 3.30 1.16
C ARG A 85 4.74 2.00 1.47
N VAL A 86 3.43 2.08 1.70
CA VAL A 86 2.61 0.90 1.99
C VAL A 86 2.71 -0.12 0.86
N VAL A 87 2.66 0.32 -0.39
CA VAL A 87 2.79 -0.57 -1.55
C VAL A 87 4.20 -1.18 -1.64
N ALA A 88 5.24 -0.38 -1.40
CA ALA A 88 6.63 -0.83 -1.41
C ALA A 88 6.89 -1.89 -0.34
N ASP A 89 6.43 -1.63 0.89
CA ASP A 89 6.58 -2.52 2.03
C ASP A 89 5.83 -3.85 1.80
N ALA A 90 4.62 -3.80 1.26
CA ALA A 90 3.85 -5.00 0.93
C ALA A 90 4.48 -5.79 -0.22
N ALA A 91 5.01 -5.09 -1.23
CA ALA A 91 5.77 -5.71 -2.32
C ALA A 91 7.05 -6.39 -1.80
N ALA A 92 7.70 -5.85 -0.77
CA ALA A 92 8.82 -6.48 -0.08
C ALA A 92 8.43 -7.72 0.76
N GLY A 93 7.13 -8.01 0.88
CA GLY A 93 6.61 -9.17 1.62
C GLY A 93 6.38 -8.90 3.11
N ARG A 94 6.44 -7.63 3.55
CA ARG A 94 6.13 -7.26 4.93
C ARG A 94 4.62 -7.37 5.21
N SER A 95 4.29 -7.77 6.43
CA SER A 95 2.94 -7.74 7.00
C SER A 95 2.70 -6.37 7.63
N LEU A 96 1.61 -5.71 7.23
CA LEU A 96 1.38 -4.30 7.54
C LEU A 96 -0.02 -4.09 8.11
N VAL A 97 -0.13 -3.14 9.04
CA VAL A 97 -1.40 -2.55 9.46
C VAL A 97 -1.43 -1.11 8.97
N VAL A 98 -2.43 -0.78 8.15
CA VAL A 98 -2.55 0.54 7.52
C VAL A 98 -3.77 1.25 8.09
N GLU A 99 -3.52 2.26 8.91
CA GLU A 99 -4.55 3.10 9.49
C GLU A 99 -4.61 4.48 8.83
N GLY A 100 -5.74 5.15 8.98
CA GLY A 100 -5.81 6.58 8.65
C GLY A 100 -7.25 7.08 8.53
N PRO A 101 -7.44 8.41 8.53
CA PRO A 101 -8.76 9.02 8.50
C PRO A 101 -9.65 8.58 7.31
N PRO A 102 -10.98 8.65 7.44
CA PRO A 102 -11.88 8.45 6.31
C PRO A 102 -11.56 9.46 5.19
N GLY A 103 -11.58 9.00 3.94
CA GLY A 103 -11.25 9.83 2.77
C GLY A 103 -9.77 9.84 2.36
N THR A 104 -8.87 9.19 3.11
CA THR A 104 -7.42 9.10 2.80
C THR A 104 -7.04 8.11 1.69
N GLY A 105 -7.97 7.77 0.81
CA GLY A 105 -7.65 6.92 -0.35
C GLY A 105 -7.32 5.46 -0.06
N LYS A 106 -7.69 4.88 1.10
CA LYS A 106 -7.36 3.49 1.45
C LYS A 106 -7.69 2.47 0.36
N SER A 107 -8.88 2.55 -0.22
CA SER A 107 -9.29 1.64 -1.30
C SER A 107 -8.44 1.79 -2.56
N GLN A 108 -7.90 2.98 -2.79
CA GLN A 108 -6.97 3.28 -3.88
C GLN A 108 -5.58 2.71 -3.56
N THR A 109 -5.10 2.84 -2.31
CA THR A 109 -3.88 2.15 -1.85
C THR A 109 -3.99 0.63 -1.99
N VAL A 110 -5.13 0.05 -1.62
CA VAL A 110 -5.41 -1.39 -1.80
C VAL A 110 -5.41 -1.78 -3.28
N ALA A 111 -6.05 -1.00 -4.16
CA ALA A 111 -6.04 -1.28 -5.59
C ALA A 111 -4.62 -1.21 -6.18
N ASN A 112 -3.82 -0.22 -5.78
CA ASN A 112 -2.42 -0.09 -6.18
C ASN A 112 -1.57 -1.28 -5.69
N LEU A 113 -1.78 -1.72 -4.44
CA LEU A 113 -1.10 -2.88 -3.88
C LEU A 113 -1.45 -4.16 -4.66
N ILE A 114 -2.75 -4.36 -4.95
CA ILE A 114 -3.23 -5.50 -5.72
C ILE A 114 -2.59 -5.51 -7.11
N PHE A 115 -2.63 -4.37 -7.81
CA PHE A 115 -2.01 -4.24 -9.12
C PHE A 115 -0.51 -4.54 -9.07
N ARG A 116 0.23 -3.95 -8.12
CA ARG A 116 1.69 -4.12 -8.02
C ARG A 116 2.07 -5.57 -7.77
N ALA A 117 1.36 -6.27 -6.88
CA ALA A 117 1.64 -7.67 -6.59
C ALA A 117 1.28 -8.58 -7.78
N LEU A 118 0.20 -8.31 -8.51
CA LEU A 118 -0.12 -9.02 -9.76
C LEU A 118 0.96 -8.78 -10.84
N ALA A 119 1.41 -7.55 -11.00
CA ALA A 119 2.50 -7.20 -11.92
C ALA A 119 3.83 -7.90 -11.59
N GLN A 120 4.02 -8.31 -10.32
CA GLN A 120 5.14 -9.12 -9.86
C GLN A 120 4.89 -10.64 -9.95
N GLY A 121 3.79 -11.07 -10.57
CA GLY A 121 3.44 -12.48 -10.75
C GLY A 121 2.92 -13.16 -9.49
N ARG A 122 2.48 -12.39 -8.47
CA ARG A 122 1.90 -12.95 -7.24
C ARG A 122 0.39 -13.16 -7.39
N THR A 123 -0.13 -14.16 -6.68
CA THR A 123 -1.58 -14.35 -6.51
C THR A 123 -2.08 -13.60 -5.28
N ILE A 124 -3.31 -13.08 -5.33
CA ILE A 124 -3.86 -12.25 -4.25
C ILE A 124 -5.28 -12.71 -3.91
N MET A 125 -5.57 -12.80 -2.61
CA MET A 125 -6.92 -12.95 -2.08
C MET A 125 -7.25 -11.70 -1.27
N PHE A 126 -8.27 -10.96 -1.70
CA PHE A 126 -8.77 -9.80 -0.97
C PHE A 126 -10.02 -10.18 -0.18
N VAL A 127 -10.01 -9.91 1.12
CA VAL A 127 -11.09 -10.22 2.06
C VAL A 127 -11.50 -8.96 2.80
N ALA A 128 -12.80 -8.77 2.99
CA ALA A 128 -13.35 -7.68 3.77
C ALA A 128 -14.60 -8.13 4.53
N GLU A 129 -14.88 -7.47 5.65
CA GLU A 129 -16.08 -7.74 6.47
C GLU A 129 -17.38 -7.38 5.73
N LYS A 130 -17.36 -6.28 4.97
CA LYS A 130 -18.55 -5.74 4.29
C LYS A 130 -18.41 -5.87 2.79
N THR A 131 -19.47 -6.36 2.15
CA THR A 131 -19.56 -6.47 0.68
C THR A 131 -19.32 -5.14 -0.02
N SER A 132 -19.78 -4.03 0.56
CA SER A 132 -19.55 -2.70 0.00
C SER A 132 -18.07 -2.33 -0.12
N ALA A 133 -17.21 -2.82 0.78
CA ALA A 133 -15.77 -2.62 0.66
C ALA A 133 -15.17 -3.44 -0.51
N LEU A 134 -15.65 -4.66 -0.70
CA LEU A 134 -15.31 -5.49 -1.87
C LEU A 134 -15.72 -4.81 -3.16
N ASP A 135 -16.95 -4.29 -3.23
CA ASP A 135 -17.50 -3.63 -4.43
C ASP A 135 -16.72 -2.37 -4.80
N VAL A 136 -16.36 -1.56 -3.80
CA VAL A 136 -15.57 -0.34 -4.04
C VAL A 136 -14.21 -0.68 -4.64
N VAL A 137 -13.50 -1.66 -4.08
CA VAL A 137 -12.17 -2.06 -4.61
C VAL A 137 -12.32 -2.72 -5.97
N ALA A 138 -13.28 -3.63 -6.14
CA ALA A 138 -13.53 -4.31 -7.41
C ALA A 138 -13.91 -3.33 -8.53
N ARG A 139 -14.71 -2.30 -8.22
CA ARG A 139 -15.03 -1.22 -9.18
C ARG A 139 -13.77 -0.46 -9.58
N ARG A 140 -12.91 -0.09 -8.65
CA ARG A 140 -11.64 0.59 -8.98
C ARG A 140 -10.74 -0.27 -9.86
N LEU A 141 -10.62 -1.55 -9.54
CA LEU A 141 -9.81 -2.49 -10.32
C LEU A 141 -10.35 -2.69 -11.74
N ARG A 142 -11.67 -2.64 -11.94
CA ARG A 142 -12.32 -2.67 -13.26
C ARG A 142 -12.18 -1.34 -14.01
N ASP A 143 -12.67 -0.26 -13.40
CA ASP A 143 -12.94 1.00 -14.11
C ASP A 143 -11.72 1.92 -14.13
N ASP A 144 -10.97 2.00 -13.02
CA ASP A 144 -9.84 2.91 -12.89
C ASP A 144 -8.51 2.25 -13.31
N VAL A 145 -8.32 0.97 -12.98
CA VAL A 145 -7.06 0.23 -13.25
C VAL A 145 -7.12 -0.59 -14.55
N GLY A 146 -8.31 -1.06 -14.96
CA GLY A 146 -8.47 -1.84 -16.18
C GLY A 146 -8.02 -3.30 -16.08
N ILE A 147 -7.97 -3.89 -14.86
CA ILE A 147 -7.65 -5.31 -14.64
C ILE A 147 -8.85 -6.13 -14.19
N GLY A 148 -10.04 -5.68 -14.59
CA GLY A 148 -11.32 -6.28 -14.23
C GLY A 148 -11.45 -7.75 -14.56
N ASP A 149 -10.91 -8.15 -15.71
CA ASP A 149 -11.02 -9.51 -16.24
C ASP A 149 -10.16 -10.52 -15.46
N LEU A 150 -9.24 -10.04 -14.62
CA LEU A 150 -8.47 -10.85 -13.69
C LEU A 150 -9.16 -11.04 -12.32
N LEU A 151 -10.32 -10.42 -12.10
CA LEU A 151 -11.03 -10.48 -10.83
C LEU A 151 -12.02 -11.64 -10.82
N LEU A 152 -11.80 -12.59 -9.91
CA LEU A 152 -12.80 -13.60 -9.56
C LEU A 152 -13.48 -13.22 -8.25
N ASN A 153 -14.78 -12.93 -8.31
CA ASN A 153 -15.53 -12.46 -7.17
C ASN A 153 -16.44 -13.55 -6.57
N LEU A 154 -16.08 -14.05 -5.39
CA LEU A 154 -16.70 -15.27 -4.79
C LEU A 154 -17.69 -14.98 -3.65
N HIS A 155 -18.13 -13.74 -3.47
CA HIS A 155 -18.87 -13.34 -2.26
C HIS A 155 -20.40 -13.57 -2.30
N ASP A 156 -20.95 -14.15 -3.37
CA ASP A 156 -22.37 -14.47 -3.47
C ASP A 156 -22.61 -15.99 -3.46
N ASN A 157 -23.52 -16.44 -2.59
CA ASN A 157 -24.02 -17.81 -2.56
C ASN A 157 -24.76 -18.18 -3.87
N GLY A 158 -25.06 -17.19 -4.72
CA GLY A 158 -25.65 -17.37 -6.04
C GLY A 158 -24.68 -17.78 -7.15
N MET A 159 -23.35 -17.70 -6.95
CA MET A 159 -22.40 -17.96 -8.03
C MET A 159 -22.40 -19.44 -8.43
N LYS A 160 -22.64 -19.70 -9.72
CA LYS A 160 -22.71 -21.07 -10.23
C LYS A 160 -21.32 -21.57 -10.62
N PRO A 161 -21.01 -22.87 -10.46
CA PRO A 161 -19.74 -23.45 -10.89
C PRO A 161 -19.40 -23.15 -12.36
N ALA A 162 -20.41 -23.07 -13.23
CA ALA A 162 -20.24 -22.72 -14.63
C ALA A 162 -19.72 -21.29 -14.82
N GLU A 163 -20.21 -20.32 -14.05
CA GLU A 163 -19.79 -18.92 -14.12
C GLU A 163 -18.34 -18.76 -13.63
N VAL A 164 -17.97 -19.50 -12.58
CA VAL A 164 -16.59 -19.56 -12.09
C VAL A 164 -15.65 -20.14 -13.15
N CYS A 165 -16.04 -21.25 -13.78
CA CYS A 165 -15.24 -21.86 -14.85
C CYS A 165 -15.09 -20.92 -16.05
N GLU A 166 -16.14 -20.18 -16.40
CA GLU A 166 -16.11 -19.20 -17.48
C GLU A 166 -15.16 -18.05 -17.17
N ALA A 167 -15.26 -17.47 -15.98
CA ALA A 167 -14.36 -16.39 -15.53
C ALA A 167 -12.89 -16.83 -15.54
N LEU A 168 -12.60 -18.05 -15.06
CA LEU A 168 -11.25 -18.61 -15.07
C LEU A 168 -10.74 -18.85 -16.49
N ARG A 169 -11.58 -19.39 -17.39
CA ARG A 169 -11.19 -19.58 -18.80
C ARG A 169 -10.87 -18.25 -19.46
N HIS A 170 -11.77 -17.27 -19.28
CA HIS A 170 -11.59 -15.93 -19.84
C HIS A 170 -10.28 -15.31 -19.36
N ALA A 171 -9.98 -15.38 -18.06
CA ALA A 171 -8.73 -14.87 -17.51
C ALA A 171 -7.48 -15.57 -18.07
N LEU A 172 -7.55 -16.88 -18.34
CA LEU A 172 -6.44 -17.65 -18.93
C LEU A 172 -6.22 -17.36 -20.42
N GLU A 173 -7.26 -16.92 -21.13
CA GLU A 173 -7.20 -16.58 -22.55
C GLU A 173 -6.73 -15.14 -22.80
N LEU A 174 -6.70 -14.29 -21.76
CA LEU A 174 -6.21 -12.93 -21.85
C LEU A 174 -4.78 -12.89 -22.43
N GLN A 175 -4.60 -12.03 -23.42
CA GLN A 175 -3.30 -11.71 -23.99
C GLN A 175 -2.93 -10.28 -23.60
N ALA A 176 -1.67 -10.08 -23.22
CA ALA A 176 -1.16 -8.74 -22.99
C ALA A 176 -1.20 -7.95 -24.32
N PRO A 177 -1.59 -6.67 -24.30
CA PRO A 177 -1.52 -5.82 -25.48
C PRO A 177 -0.10 -5.74 -26.03
N ASP A 178 0.05 -5.69 -27.36
CA ASP A 178 1.34 -5.47 -28.02
C ASP A 178 1.71 -3.98 -27.96
N ALA A 179 2.04 -3.51 -26.75
CA ALA A 179 2.39 -2.12 -26.46
C ALA A 179 3.79 -1.96 -25.85
N GLY A 180 4.59 -3.04 -25.83
CA GLY A 180 5.88 -3.07 -25.13
C GLY A 180 6.83 -1.96 -25.58
N ALA A 181 6.99 -1.76 -26.89
CA ALA A 181 7.90 -0.76 -27.44
C ALA A 181 7.51 0.68 -27.09
N GLU A 182 6.22 1.01 -27.14
CA GLU A 182 5.71 2.34 -26.78
C GLU A 182 5.87 2.61 -25.28
N VAL A 183 5.56 1.61 -24.45
CA VAL A 183 5.75 1.69 -22.99
C VAL A 183 7.22 1.91 -22.64
N ASP A 184 8.12 1.18 -23.28
CA ASP A 184 9.56 1.31 -23.05
C ASP A 184 10.09 2.71 -23.46
N GLU A 185 9.59 3.27 -24.57
CA GLU A 185 9.93 4.63 -24.99
C GLU A 185 9.47 5.67 -23.96
N LEU A 186 8.23 5.56 -23.49
CA LEU A 186 7.65 6.45 -22.48
C LEU A 186 8.41 6.37 -21.16
N ARG A 187 8.75 5.15 -20.71
CA ARG A 187 9.59 4.92 -19.52
C ARG A 187 10.98 5.55 -19.68
N GLY A 188 11.61 5.39 -20.83
CA GLY A 188 12.90 6.02 -21.13
C GLY A 188 12.82 7.56 -21.12
N ARG A 189 11.73 8.13 -21.64
CA ARG A 189 11.50 9.59 -21.59
C ARG A 189 11.28 10.09 -20.16
N LEU A 190 10.52 9.36 -19.37
CA LEU A 190 10.27 9.67 -17.96
C LEU A 190 11.57 9.68 -17.17
N ALA A 191 12.39 8.63 -17.27
CA ALA A 191 13.69 8.54 -16.61
C ALA A 191 14.60 9.74 -16.95
N ARG A 192 14.65 10.17 -18.22
CA ARG A 192 15.42 11.35 -18.63
C ARG A 192 14.92 12.65 -18.00
N LEU A 193 13.60 12.85 -17.94
CA LEU A 193 13.03 14.05 -17.33
C LEU A 193 13.32 14.11 -15.82
N ARG A 194 13.27 12.95 -15.15
CA ARG A 194 13.60 12.82 -13.74
C ARG A 194 15.06 13.12 -13.45
N GLY A 195 15.97 12.57 -14.25
CA GLY A 195 17.39 12.89 -14.13
C GLY A 195 17.64 14.40 -14.18
N ARG A 196 17.01 15.10 -15.14
CA ARG A 196 17.11 16.57 -15.26
C ARG A 196 16.54 17.32 -14.05
N LEU A 197 15.40 16.87 -13.51
CA LEU A 197 14.81 17.47 -12.30
C LEU A 197 15.67 17.20 -11.06
N GLY A 198 16.27 16.01 -10.98
CA GLY A 198 17.22 15.61 -9.95
C GLY A 198 18.47 16.49 -9.96
N GLU A 199 19.10 16.67 -11.12
CA GLU A 199 20.23 17.57 -11.31
C GLU A 199 19.91 19.01 -10.90
N TYR A 200 18.72 19.50 -11.27
CA TYR A 200 18.28 20.84 -10.88
C TYR A 200 18.10 20.98 -9.35
N ARG A 201 17.45 19.99 -8.72
CA ARG A 201 17.29 19.92 -7.26
C ARG A 201 18.65 19.90 -6.57
N GLU A 202 19.53 18.99 -6.99
CA GLU A 202 20.88 18.88 -6.44
C GLU A 202 21.64 20.19 -6.59
N GLY A 203 21.62 20.82 -7.77
CA GLY A 203 22.26 22.12 -7.99
C GLY A 203 21.69 23.26 -7.12
N LEU A 204 20.42 23.21 -6.74
CA LEU A 204 19.81 24.20 -5.84
C LEU A 204 20.30 24.06 -4.39
N HIS A 205 20.58 22.83 -3.98
CA HIS A 205 21.04 22.44 -2.65
C HIS A 205 22.56 22.27 -2.55
N ASP A 206 23.28 22.29 -3.67
CA ASP A 206 24.74 22.24 -3.76
C ASP A 206 25.34 23.50 -3.13
N PRO A 207 26.13 23.37 -2.04
CA PRO A 207 26.76 24.51 -1.40
C PRO A 207 27.91 25.02 -2.26
N ARG A 208 27.76 26.21 -2.83
CA ARG A 208 28.82 26.91 -3.55
C ARG A 208 29.23 28.14 -2.74
N ASP A 209 30.50 28.17 -2.34
CA ASP A 209 31.06 29.24 -1.49
C ASP A 209 30.39 29.35 -0.10
N GLY A 210 30.16 28.20 0.55
CA GLY A 210 29.76 28.13 1.97
C GLY A 210 28.26 28.02 2.23
N ALA A 211 27.40 28.32 1.26
CA ALA A 211 25.96 28.10 1.35
C ALA A 211 25.35 27.67 0.00
N SER A 212 24.29 26.87 0.05
CA SER A 212 23.47 26.60 -1.14
C SER A 212 22.55 27.78 -1.44
N TYR A 213 22.12 27.94 -2.70
CA TYR A 213 21.11 28.95 -3.05
C TYR A 213 19.83 28.76 -2.22
N TYR A 214 19.37 27.53 -2.04
CA TYR A 214 18.18 27.22 -1.25
C TYR A 214 18.30 27.78 0.17
N ARG A 215 19.42 27.49 0.84
CA ARG A 215 19.69 27.95 2.21
C ARG A 215 19.80 29.46 2.29
N ALA A 216 20.59 30.09 1.42
CA ALA A 216 20.76 31.54 1.41
C ALA A 216 19.43 32.27 1.17
N ARG A 217 18.57 31.73 0.30
CA ARG A 217 17.23 32.27 0.07
C ARG A 217 16.28 32.04 1.25
N GLY A 218 16.39 30.90 1.95
CA GLY A 218 15.63 30.63 3.17
C GLY A 218 15.96 31.66 4.25
N GLU A 219 17.25 31.89 4.50
CA GLU A 219 17.74 32.88 5.48
C GLU A 219 17.24 34.30 5.14
N LEU A 220 17.28 34.72 3.86
CA LEU A 220 16.75 36.02 3.42
C LEU A 220 15.22 36.17 3.60
N ILE A 221 14.46 35.09 3.42
CA ILE A 221 13.00 35.12 3.63
C ILE A 221 12.70 35.26 5.12
N GLU A 222 13.41 34.52 5.97
CA GLU A 222 13.28 34.61 7.42
C GLU A 222 13.62 36.02 7.92
N GLU A 223 14.72 36.62 7.46
CA GLU A 223 15.08 38.01 7.81
C GLU A 223 14.00 39.02 7.40
N ARG A 224 13.51 38.95 6.16
CA ARG A 224 12.43 39.83 5.68
C ARG A 224 11.15 39.67 6.48
N ASP A 225 10.78 38.44 6.82
CA ASP A 225 9.56 38.17 7.57
C ASP A 225 9.69 38.66 9.03
N THR A 226 10.90 38.60 9.63
CA THR A 226 11.17 39.23 10.94
C THR A 226 11.15 40.76 10.92
N GLU A 227 11.59 41.40 9.83
CA GLU A 227 11.50 42.85 9.65
C GLU A 227 10.06 43.33 9.43
N GLY A 228 9.23 42.53 8.74
CA GLY A 228 7.81 42.81 8.50
C GLY A 228 6.92 42.73 9.74
N ASP A 229 7.23 41.81 10.68
CA ASP A 229 6.51 41.70 11.96
C ASP A 229 6.93 42.81 12.95
N GLY A 230 8.14 43.35 12.79
CA GLY A 230 8.62 44.52 13.53
C GLY A 230 7.96 45.84 13.12
N SER A 231 7.45 45.98 11.89
CA SER A 231 6.85 47.23 11.40
C SER A 231 5.34 47.34 11.64
N ASN A 232 4.65 46.27 12.05
CA ASN A 232 3.23 46.30 12.43
C ASN A 232 2.99 46.41 13.95
N GLY A 233 4.07 46.41 14.76
CA GLY A 233 3.99 46.50 16.22
C GLY A 233 4.12 47.90 16.82
N SER A 234 4.43 48.95 16.03
CA SER A 234 4.77 50.27 16.58
C SER A 234 3.75 51.39 16.37
N ASP A 235 2.54 51.11 15.87
CA ASP A 235 1.52 52.16 15.64
C ASP A 235 0.21 51.98 16.45
N GLY A 236 0.19 51.07 17.43
CA GLY A 236 -1.00 50.69 18.20
C GLY A 236 -1.04 51.09 19.68
N LEU A 237 -0.04 51.81 20.21
CA LEU A 237 0.10 52.03 21.67
C LEU A 237 0.03 53.50 22.15
N GLU A 238 -0.36 54.46 21.31
CA GLU A 238 -0.44 55.89 21.70
C GLU A 238 -1.84 56.53 21.67
N ARG A 239 -2.93 55.75 21.85
CA ARG A 239 -4.29 56.32 21.99
C ARG A 239 -5.14 55.77 23.15
N ALA A 240 -4.51 55.44 24.27
CA ALA A 240 -5.25 55.08 25.50
C ALA A 240 -4.72 55.78 26.77
N ARG A 241 -4.36 57.06 26.67
CA ARG A 241 -4.23 57.98 27.82
C ARG A 241 -4.64 59.40 27.44
N ALA A 242 -5.94 59.64 27.40
CA ALA A 242 -6.61 60.91 27.71
C ALA A 242 -8.10 60.64 27.94
#